data_AF-A0A937XW79-F1
#
_entry.id   AF-A0A937XW79-F1
#
_cell.length_a   1.000
_cell.length_b   1.000
_cell.length_c   1.000
_cell.angle_alpha   90.00
_cell.angle_beta   90.00
_cell.angle_gamma   90.00
#
_symmetry.space_group_name_H-M   'P 1'
#
loop_
_entity.id
_entity.type
_entity.pdbx_description
1 polymer ?
#
loop_
_entity_poly.entity_id
_entity_poly.type
_entity_poly.pdbx_seq_one_letter_code
_entity_poly.pdbx_strand_id
1 'polypeptide(L)'
;GVLRGVQVITKTDLAKVECCFNLEPDVACKGAEKAFVAFADRISKEWSDESRRAIYGDDWFKSAVARVILFRAAEAIISKAAWYKGGYRAQIVAYTCAGLAKLALDQEGTGGLDYIKVWTQQSAGDVLEQQVAKISEAMADVLQNPPLAGQNVSEWAKQQACRRTALEKRVSVVKGFVDWVVTGDERRASKREQRATGLIDRGLDSVKQVLARDSKYWESLRGFCRTRRILLPEDEKALVPACQIPGMVPSDKQAARLLKLVDRAVDAGWQLK
;
A
#
# COMPACT_ATOMS: atom_id res chain seq x y z
N GLY A 1 4.82 34.28 7.99
CA GLY A 1 4.24 32.93 7.95
C GLY A 1 4.82 32.21 6.76
N VAL A 2 5.68 31.22 6.99
CA VAL A 2 6.31 30.46 5.90
C VAL A 2 5.33 29.38 5.44
N LEU A 3 4.85 29.50 4.22
CA LEU A 3 4.12 28.46 3.50
C LEU A 3 5.01 27.21 3.47
N ARG A 4 4.72 26.21 4.32
CA ARG A 4 5.34 24.88 4.21
C ARG A 4 4.87 24.30 2.87
N GLY A 5 5.79 24.25 1.91
CA GLY A 5 5.54 23.72 0.58
C GLY A 5 4.91 22.33 0.65
N VAL A 6 3.87 22.10 -0.14
CA VAL A 6 3.26 20.79 -0.34
C VAL A 6 4.34 19.88 -0.92
N GLN A 7 4.97 19.08 -0.07
CA GLN A 7 6.00 18.14 -0.52
C GLN A 7 5.30 16.92 -1.11
N VAL A 8 5.24 16.91 -2.45
CA VAL A 8 4.71 15.82 -3.27
C VAL A 8 5.39 14.52 -2.87
N ILE A 9 4.58 13.52 -2.48
CA ILE A 9 5.09 12.17 -2.22
C ILE A 9 5.35 11.53 -3.58
N THR A 10 6.62 11.30 -3.93
CA THR A 10 6.95 10.59 -5.17
C THR A 10 6.64 9.09 -5.01
N LYS A 11 6.40 8.40 -6.13
CA LYS A 11 6.15 6.94 -6.11
C LYS A 11 7.32 6.16 -5.50
N THR A 12 8.54 6.65 -5.69
CA THR A 12 9.78 6.08 -5.15
C THR A 12 9.92 6.32 -3.65
N ASP A 13 9.51 7.50 -3.16
CA ASP A 13 9.51 7.78 -1.72
C ASP A 13 8.47 6.92 -0.99
N LEU A 14 7.26 6.79 -1.56
CA LEU A 14 6.23 5.92 -1.02
C LEU A 14 6.72 4.47 -0.94
N ALA A 15 7.32 3.94 -2.01
CA ALA A 15 7.83 2.57 -2.01
C ALA A 15 8.89 2.33 -0.92
N LYS A 16 9.78 3.29 -0.68
CA LYS A 16 10.76 3.21 0.41
C LYS A 16 10.07 3.15 1.78
N VAL A 17 9.09 4.01 2.01
CA VAL A 17 8.29 4.01 3.25
C VAL A 17 7.58 2.66 3.43
N GLU A 18 6.94 2.15 2.37
CA GLU A 18 6.26 0.86 2.37
C GLU A 18 7.21 -0.29 2.70
N CYS A 19 8.44 -0.31 2.17
CA CYS A 19 9.46 -1.31 2.56
C CYS A 19 9.78 -1.24 4.06
N CYS A 20 9.90 -0.05 4.64
CA CYS A 20 10.20 0.09 6.07
C CYS A 20 9.10 -0.54 6.94
N PHE A 21 7.84 -0.21 6.68
CA PHE A 21 6.69 -0.73 7.44
C PHE A 21 6.30 -2.17 7.07
N ASN A 22 6.83 -2.70 5.97
CA ASN A 22 6.78 -4.12 5.62
C ASN A 22 7.89 -4.95 6.30
N LEU A 23 8.60 -4.35 7.27
CA LEU A 23 9.74 -4.96 7.98
C LEU A 23 10.94 -5.27 7.07
N GLU A 24 11.12 -4.51 5.99
CA GLU A 24 12.23 -4.63 5.05
C GLU A 24 13.12 -3.37 5.03
N PRO A 25 13.63 -2.90 6.19
CA PRO A 25 14.46 -1.71 6.24
C PRO A 25 15.78 -1.87 5.47
N ASP A 26 16.29 -3.10 5.34
CA ASP A 26 17.48 -3.41 4.54
C ASP A 26 17.28 -3.16 3.05
N VAL A 27 16.07 -3.40 2.54
CA VAL A 27 15.68 -3.08 1.15
C VAL A 27 15.57 -1.57 0.98
N ALA A 28 14.92 -0.88 1.93
CA ALA A 28 14.84 0.59 1.91
C ALA A 28 16.22 1.27 1.94
N CYS A 29 17.21 0.66 2.62
CA CYS A 29 18.59 1.14 2.67
C CYS A 29 19.40 0.91 1.39
N LYS A 30 18.92 0.10 0.44
CA LYS A 30 19.55 -0.07 -0.88
C LYS A 30 19.25 1.09 -1.84
N GLY A 31 18.37 2.01 -1.47
CA GLY A 31 18.01 3.19 -2.26
C GLY A 31 16.56 3.15 -2.77
N ALA A 32 16.06 4.31 -3.17
CA ALA A 32 14.65 4.50 -3.52
C ALA A 32 14.22 3.68 -4.76
N GLU A 33 15.09 3.54 -5.77
CA GLU A 33 14.81 2.72 -6.96
C GLU A 33 14.70 1.23 -6.63
N LYS A 34 15.61 0.70 -5.80
CA LYS A 34 15.58 -0.71 -5.38
C LYS A 34 14.35 -1.01 -4.52
N ALA A 35 13.98 -0.07 -3.64
CA ALA A 35 12.74 -0.17 -2.88
C ALA A 35 11.50 -0.13 -3.80
N PHE A 36 11.49 0.73 -4.81
CA PHE A 36 10.42 0.78 -5.81
C PHE A 36 10.26 -0.52 -6.58
N VAL A 37 11.34 -1.12 -7.07
CA VAL A 37 11.29 -2.44 -7.74
C VAL A 37 10.70 -3.50 -6.81
N ALA A 38 11.21 -3.63 -5.58
CA ALA A 38 10.71 -4.61 -4.62
C ALA A 38 9.22 -4.41 -4.28
N PHE A 39 8.80 -3.15 -4.12
CA PHE A 39 7.41 -2.79 -3.87
C PHE A 39 6.51 -3.09 -5.07
N ALA A 40 6.93 -2.72 -6.28
CA ALA A 40 6.18 -2.97 -7.51
C ALA A 40 6.02 -4.46 -7.77
N ASP A 41 7.06 -5.27 -7.56
CA ASP A 41 7.00 -6.73 -7.67
C ASP A 41 6.00 -7.32 -6.67
N ARG A 42 5.99 -6.82 -5.43
CA ARG A 42 5.06 -7.27 -4.38
C ARG A 42 3.61 -6.92 -4.75
N ILE A 43 3.34 -5.67 -5.11
CA ILE A 43 2.00 -5.25 -5.54
C ILE A 43 1.56 -6.04 -6.77
N SER A 44 2.42 -6.25 -7.76
CA SER A 44 2.07 -6.98 -8.99
C SER A 44 1.66 -8.43 -8.68
N LYS A 45 2.35 -9.08 -7.75
CA LYS A 45 1.99 -10.44 -7.26
C LYS A 45 0.71 -10.45 -6.45
N GLU A 46 0.44 -9.42 -5.66
CA GLU A 46 -0.82 -9.30 -4.93
C GLU A 46 -1.99 -8.96 -5.86
N TRP A 47 -1.74 -8.19 -6.92
CA TRP A 47 -2.73 -7.79 -7.90
C TRP A 47 -3.10 -8.93 -8.86
N SER A 48 -2.28 -9.96 -9.04
CA SER A 48 -2.68 -11.11 -9.85
C SER A 48 -3.82 -11.91 -9.19
N ASP A 49 -3.99 -11.79 -7.87
CA ASP A 49 -5.09 -12.38 -7.11
C ASP A 49 -6.29 -11.41 -7.04
N GLU A 50 -7.36 -11.72 -7.76
CA GLU A 50 -8.57 -10.90 -7.87
C GLU A 50 -9.20 -10.61 -6.49
N SER A 51 -9.04 -11.53 -5.53
CA SER A 51 -9.51 -11.38 -4.13
C SER A 51 -8.68 -10.38 -3.31
N ARG A 52 -7.42 -10.15 -3.69
CA ARG A 52 -6.51 -9.20 -3.03
C ARG A 52 -6.53 -7.83 -3.68
N ARG A 53 -6.88 -7.75 -4.97
CA ARG A 53 -7.05 -6.44 -5.63
C ARG A 53 -7.98 -5.54 -4.83
N ALA A 54 -9.08 -6.06 -4.27
CA ALA A 54 -10.08 -5.24 -3.56
C ALA A 54 -9.54 -4.56 -2.28
N ILE A 55 -8.35 -4.95 -1.82
CA ILE A 55 -7.68 -4.35 -0.66
C ILE A 55 -7.08 -2.98 -1.03
N TYR A 56 -6.77 -2.72 -2.30
CA TYR A 56 -6.16 -1.48 -2.79
C TYR A 56 -7.19 -0.38 -3.05
N GLY A 57 -7.99 -0.04 -2.03
CA GLY A 57 -8.94 1.07 -2.05
C GLY A 57 -8.53 2.23 -1.13
N ASP A 58 -9.50 3.06 -0.76
CA ASP A 58 -9.27 4.26 0.06
C ASP A 58 -8.53 3.98 1.37
N ASP A 59 -8.88 2.92 2.09
CA ASP A 59 -8.23 2.62 3.37
C ASP A 59 -6.77 2.19 3.23
N TRP A 60 -6.42 1.54 2.12
CA TRP A 60 -5.02 1.27 1.80
C TRP A 60 -4.28 2.58 1.57
N PHE A 61 -4.88 3.51 0.82
CA PHE A 61 -4.32 4.84 0.60
C PHE A 61 -4.16 5.63 1.91
N LYS A 62 -5.19 5.66 2.77
CA LYS A 62 -5.12 6.28 4.10
C LYS A 62 -3.99 5.68 4.93
N SER A 63 -3.86 4.35 4.92
CA SER A 63 -2.79 3.65 5.64
C SER A 63 -1.40 3.98 5.08
N ALA A 64 -1.27 4.11 3.76
CA ALA A 64 -0.03 4.51 3.11
C ALA A 64 0.37 5.95 3.51
N VAL A 65 -0.58 6.88 3.52
CA VAL A 65 -0.35 8.26 3.98
C VAL A 65 0.03 8.28 5.47
N ALA A 66 -0.63 7.50 6.32
CA ALA A 66 -0.27 7.38 7.73
C ALA A 66 1.18 6.91 7.93
N ARG A 67 1.63 5.91 7.16
CA ARG A 67 3.04 5.46 7.18
C ARG A 67 4.00 6.57 6.76
N VAL A 68 3.64 7.40 5.77
CA VAL A 68 4.44 8.57 5.39
C VAL A 68 4.49 9.61 6.52
N ILE A 69 3.38 9.86 7.21
CA ILE A 69 3.34 10.74 8.39
C ILE A 69 4.33 10.25 9.46
N LEU A 70 4.26 8.96 9.81
CA LEU A 70 5.16 8.36 10.80
C LEU A 70 6.63 8.40 10.36
N PHE A 71 6.91 8.16 9.08
CA PHE A 71 8.26 8.26 8.52
C PHE A 71 8.83 9.68 8.67
N ARG A 72 8.04 10.70 8.30
CA ARG A 72 8.42 12.11 8.44
C ARG A 72 8.59 12.53 9.90
N ALA A 73 7.74 12.01 10.80
CA ALA A 73 7.90 12.22 12.23
C ALA A 73 9.24 11.65 12.72
N ALA A 74 9.60 10.42 12.31
CA ALA A 74 10.89 9.83 12.63
C ALA A 74 12.07 10.67 12.09
N GLU A 75 12.01 11.17 10.86
CA GLU A 75 13.05 12.06 10.33
C GLU A 75 13.23 13.31 11.19
N ALA A 76 12.12 13.94 11.58
CA ALA A 76 12.13 15.16 12.39
C ALA A 76 12.65 14.91 13.81
N ILE A 77 12.22 13.82 14.44
CA ILE A 77 12.64 13.42 15.79
C ILE A 77 14.13 13.13 15.82
N ILE A 78 14.62 12.30 14.90
CA ILE A 78 16.05 11.93 14.82
C ILE A 78 16.91 13.17 14.56
N SER A 79 16.49 14.04 13.64
CA SER A 79 17.26 15.25 13.31
C SER A 79 17.41 16.22 14.49
N LYS A 80 16.50 16.16 15.46
CA LYS A 80 16.48 17.03 16.65
C LYS A 80 17.01 16.33 17.91
N ALA A 81 17.31 15.04 17.84
CA ALA A 81 17.71 14.27 19.02
C ALA A 81 19.10 14.69 19.50
N ALA A 82 19.26 14.88 20.82
CA ALA A 82 20.52 15.31 21.41
C ALA A 82 21.68 14.33 21.17
N TRP A 83 21.38 13.03 21.05
CA TRP A 83 22.36 12.00 20.75
C TRP A 83 22.78 11.96 19.27
N TYR A 84 22.01 12.59 18.37
CA TYR A 84 22.25 12.51 16.94
C TYR A 84 23.31 13.53 16.49
N LYS A 85 24.51 13.02 16.18
CA LYS A 85 25.67 13.84 15.79
C LYS A 85 25.87 13.97 14.26
N GLY A 86 24.88 13.55 13.47
CA GLY A 86 24.99 13.49 12.01
C GLY A 86 25.40 12.10 11.49
N GLY A 87 25.24 11.89 10.18
CA GLY A 87 25.53 10.62 9.52
C GLY A 87 24.40 9.60 9.63
N TYR A 88 24.26 8.74 8.61
CA TYR A 88 23.35 7.57 8.58
C TYR A 88 21.86 7.83 8.90
N ARG A 89 21.38 9.08 8.85
CA ARG A 89 19.99 9.43 9.17
C ARG A 89 18.98 8.54 8.45
N ALA A 90 19.17 8.36 7.14
CA ALA A 90 18.24 7.63 6.29
C ALA A 90 18.11 6.16 6.73
N GLN A 91 19.21 5.56 7.18
CA GLN A 91 19.26 4.19 7.70
C GLN A 91 18.56 4.12 9.06
N ILE A 92 18.89 5.04 9.98
CA ILE A 92 18.27 5.07 11.31
C ILE A 92 16.75 5.23 11.18
N VAL A 93 16.28 6.14 10.33
CA VAL A 93 14.84 6.35 10.08
C VAL A 93 14.17 5.08 9.54
N ALA A 94 14.77 4.42 8.55
CA ALA A 94 14.21 3.20 7.95
C ALA A 94 14.05 2.09 8.99
N TYR A 95 15.11 1.85 9.78
CA TYR A 95 15.10 0.87 10.86
C TYR A 95 14.17 1.26 12.01
N THR A 96 14.03 2.55 12.31
CA THR A 96 13.09 3.05 13.32
C THR A 96 11.64 2.75 12.93
N CYS A 97 11.28 3.02 11.67
CA CYS A 97 9.93 2.74 11.18
C CYS A 97 9.61 1.24 11.19
N ALA A 98 10.58 0.40 10.77
CA ALA A 98 10.45 -1.05 10.86
C ALA A 98 10.33 -1.54 12.31
N GLY A 99 11.13 -0.98 13.23
CA GLY A 99 11.06 -1.26 14.65
C GLY A 99 9.71 -0.87 15.26
N LEU A 100 9.13 0.27 14.87
CA LEU A 100 7.81 0.70 15.34
C LEU A 100 6.71 -0.25 14.87
N ALA A 101 6.74 -0.66 13.60
CA ALA A 101 5.81 -1.63 13.04
C ALA A 101 5.93 -2.99 13.74
N LYS A 102 7.17 -3.45 13.97
CA LYS A 102 7.46 -4.72 14.67
C LYS A 102 7.00 -4.68 16.12
N LEU A 103 7.29 -3.60 16.85
CA LEU A 103 6.87 -3.43 18.24
C LEU A 103 5.34 -3.52 18.37
N ALA A 104 4.60 -2.91 17.44
CA ALA A 104 3.15 -2.97 17.41
C ALA A 104 2.63 -4.39 17.08
N LEU A 105 3.33 -5.14 16.23
CA LEU A 105 3.00 -6.54 15.89
C LEU A 105 3.35 -7.53 17.01
N ASP A 106 4.25 -7.16 17.91
CA ASP A 106 4.67 -7.99 19.05
C ASP A 106 3.80 -7.80 20.29
N GLN A 107 2.88 -6.83 20.29
CA GLN A 107 1.91 -6.67 21.39
C GLN A 107 0.95 -7.86 21.43
N GLU A 108 0.51 -8.25 22.61
CA GLU A 108 -0.40 -9.38 22.74
C GLU A 108 -1.76 -9.11 22.06
N GLY A 109 -2.27 -10.06 21.29
CA GLY A 109 -3.58 -9.95 20.63
C GLY A 109 -3.67 -8.93 19.49
N THR A 110 -2.54 -8.37 19.06
CA THR A 110 -2.48 -7.26 18.09
C THR A 110 -2.64 -7.66 16.61
N GLY A 111 -3.09 -6.71 15.80
CA GLY A 111 -3.06 -6.69 14.34
C GLY A 111 -2.09 -5.64 13.76
N GLY A 112 -1.30 -4.98 14.61
CA GLY A 112 -0.34 -3.93 14.27
C GLY A 112 -0.82 -2.52 14.60
N LEU A 113 -0.11 -1.51 14.09
CA LEU A 113 -0.45 -0.09 14.31
C LEU A 113 -1.83 0.28 13.75
N ASP A 114 -2.53 1.13 14.47
CA ASP A 114 -3.73 1.81 14.00
C ASP A 114 -3.37 2.97 13.06
N TYR A 115 -3.14 2.62 11.79
CA TYR A 115 -2.85 3.61 10.76
C TYR A 115 -4.05 4.53 10.45
N ILE A 116 -5.29 4.09 10.71
CA ILE A 116 -6.46 4.92 10.45
C ILE A 116 -6.51 6.05 11.47
N LYS A 117 -6.23 5.76 12.75
CA LYS A 117 -6.12 6.79 13.79
C LYS A 117 -5.04 7.82 13.47
N VAL A 118 -3.86 7.38 13.03
CA VAL A 118 -2.77 8.26 12.57
C VAL A 118 -3.19 9.13 11.38
N TRP A 119 -3.86 8.53 10.39
CA TRP A 119 -4.39 9.26 9.24
C TRP A 119 -5.44 10.30 9.67
N THR A 120 -6.41 9.94 10.50
CA THR A 120 -7.49 10.84 10.92
C THR A 120 -6.94 12.08 11.63
N GLN A 121 -5.93 11.92 12.49
CA GLN A 121 -5.31 13.05 13.19
C GLN A 121 -4.26 13.80 12.38
N GLN A 122 -3.86 13.28 11.20
CA GLN A 122 -2.81 13.83 10.34
C GLN A 122 -1.48 14.11 11.08
N SER A 123 -1.15 13.27 12.06
CA SER A 123 0.00 13.42 12.96
C SER A 123 0.41 12.06 13.54
N ALA A 124 1.62 11.94 14.09
CA ALA A 124 2.00 10.78 14.91
C ALA A 124 1.40 10.89 16.33
N GLY A 125 1.28 12.11 16.86
CA GLY A 125 0.83 12.36 18.23
C GLY A 125 1.88 11.95 19.28
N ASP A 126 1.77 12.52 20.48
CA ASP A 126 2.82 12.50 21.50
C ASP A 126 3.30 11.09 21.87
N VAL A 127 2.39 10.13 21.97
CA VAL A 127 2.72 8.74 22.37
C VAL A 127 3.59 8.06 21.31
N LEU A 128 3.21 8.15 20.04
CA LEU A 128 4.01 7.54 18.96
C LEU A 128 5.32 8.31 18.76
N GLU A 129 5.34 9.63 18.93
CA GLU A 129 6.58 10.41 18.87
C GLU A 129 7.57 9.99 19.97
N GLN A 130 7.10 9.81 21.21
CA GLN A 130 7.93 9.30 22.30
C GLN A 130 8.43 7.88 22.03
N GLN A 131 7.57 7.02 21.47
CA GLN A 131 7.98 5.66 21.12
C GLN A 131 9.01 5.64 19.99
N VAL A 132 8.83 6.47 18.96
CA VAL A 132 9.77 6.67 17.86
C VAL A 132 11.12 7.17 18.38
N ALA A 133 11.13 8.12 19.32
CA ALA A 133 12.37 8.60 19.94
C ALA A 133 13.17 7.46 20.59
N LYS A 134 12.52 6.62 21.43
CA LYS A 134 13.16 5.46 22.06
C LYS A 134 13.68 4.43 21.06
N ILE A 135 12.87 4.10 20.04
CA ILE A 135 13.27 3.13 19.01
C ILE A 135 14.45 3.68 18.23
N SER A 136 14.43 4.97 17.88
CA SER A 136 15.48 5.56 17.05
C SER A 136 16.86 5.54 17.67
N GLU A 137 16.95 5.76 18.98
CA GLU A 137 18.21 5.65 19.72
C GLU A 137 18.71 4.19 19.74
N ALA A 138 17.81 3.23 19.97
CA ALA A 138 18.15 1.80 19.93
C ALA A 138 18.58 1.34 18.53
N MET A 139 17.97 1.86 17.46
CA MET A 139 18.37 1.54 16.08
C MET A 139 19.68 2.21 15.69
N ALA A 140 19.95 3.42 16.20
CA ALA A 140 21.23 4.08 16.02
C ALA A 140 22.38 3.26 16.63
N ASP A 141 22.16 2.69 17.83
CA ASP A 141 23.09 1.76 18.48
C ASP A 141 23.34 0.49 17.64
N VAL A 142 22.28 -0.18 17.18
CA VAL A 142 22.40 -1.39 16.34
C VAL A 142 23.16 -1.13 15.03
N LEU A 143 22.94 0.03 14.41
CA LEU A 143 23.57 0.37 13.13
C LEU A 143 25.04 0.75 13.31
N GLN A 144 25.37 1.49 14.37
CA GLN A 144 26.73 1.98 14.61
C GLN A 144 27.65 0.96 15.27
N ASN A 145 27.10 -0.13 15.79
CA ASN A 145 27.86 -1.24 16.37
C ASN A 145 27.70 -2.53 15.54
N PRO A 146 28.21 -2.57 14.29
CA PRO A 146 28.17 -3.78 13.47
C PRO A 146 29.02 -4.90 14.11
N PRO A 147 28.71 -6.19 13.80
CA PRO A 147 29.41 -7.32 14.41
C PRO A 147 30.89 -7.43 14.01
N LEU A 148 31.27 -6.88 12.85
CA LEU A 148 32.65 -6.83 12.39
C LEU A 148 33.23 -5.43 12.62
N ALA A 149 34.32 -5.35 13.37
CA ALA A 149 35.02 -4.10 13.63
C ALA A 149 35.44 -3.42 12.30
N GLY A 150 35.19 -2.12 12.18
CA GLY A 150 35.50 -1.35 10.97
C GLY A 150 34.53 -1.55 9.80
N GLN A 151 33.48 -2.38 9.96
CA GLN A 151 32.46 -2.54 8.92
C GLN A 151 31.73 -1.22 8.64
N ASN A 152 31.55 -0.90 7.36
CA ASN A 152 30.80 0.30 6.97
C ASN A 152 29.32 0.17 7.35
N VAL A 153 28.83 1.12 8.14
CA VAL A 153 27.44 1.18 8.63
C VAL A 153 26.42 1.18 7.50
N SER A 154 26.69 1.86 6.38
CA SER A 154 25.77 1.92 5.25
C SER A 154 25.67 0.59 4.49
N GLU A 155 26.75 -0.20 4.45
CA GLU A 155 26.73 -1.56 3.91
C GLU A 155 26.10 -2.55 4.89
N TRP A 156 26.41 -2.42 6.19
CA TRP A 156 25.76 -3.20 7.24
C TRP A 156 24.23 -3.05 7.17
N ALA A 157 23.74 -1.82 7.06
CA ALA A 157 22.31 -1.50 7.00
C ALA A 157 21.57 -2.18 5.83
N LYS A 158 22.26 -2.58 4.74
CA LYS A 158 21.68 -3.25 3.56
C LYS A 158 21.58 -4.77 3.71
N GLN A 159 22.12 -5.33 4.79
CA GLN A 159 22.18 -6.77 5.01
C GLN A 159 20.98 -7.27 5.80
N GLN A 160 20.47 -8.46 5.44
CA GLN A 160 19.39 -9.11 6.17
C GLN A 160 19.77 -9.44 7.62
N ALA A 161 21.05 -9.68 7.89
CA ALA A 161 21.56 -9.89 9.24
C ALA A 161 21.36 -8.64 10.13
N CYS A 162 21.56 -7.44 9.59
CA CYS A 162 21.28 -6.18 10.30
C CYS A 162 19.79 -6.04 10.61
N ARG A 163 18.94 -6.27 9.60
CA ARG A 163 17.48 -6.33 9.78
C ARG A 163 17.08 -7.26 10.92
N ARG A 164 17.60 -8.49 10.93
CA ARG A 164 17.29 -9.47 11.99
C ARG A 164 17.69 -8.95 13.36
N THR A 165 18.95 -8.54 13.54
CA THR A 165 19.45 -7.99 14.81
C THR A 165 18.61 -6.81 15.30
N ALA A 166 18.23 -5.91 14.39
CA ALA A 166 17.42 -4.76 14.72
C ALA A 166 15.99 -5.12 15.14
N LEU A 167 15.32 -6.02 14.42
CA LEU A 167 13.94 -6.44 14.72
C LEU A 167 13.84 -7.34 15.96
N GLU A 168 14.95 -7.92 16.41
CA GLU A 168 15.06 -8.67 17.67
C GLU A 168 15.43 -7.79 18.88
N LYS A 169 15.90 -6.55 18.63
CA LYS A 169 16.26 -5.60 19.69
C LYS A 169 15.01 -5.20 20.48
N ARG A 170 14.99 -5.55 21.77
CA ARG A 170 13.90 -5.17 22.67
C ARG A 170 13.97 -3.68 23.00
N VAL A 171 12.86 -2.98 22.79
CA VAL A 171 12.67 -1.58 23.16
C VAL A 171 11.48 -1.48 24.12
N SER A 172 11.62 -0.69 25.18
CA SER A 172 10.53 -0.48 26.13
C SER A 172 9.34 0.23 25.48
N VAL A 173 8.13 -0.21 25.85
CA VAL A 173 6.88 0.38 25.39
C VAL A 173 6.55 1.61 26.24
N VAL A 174 6.16 2.72 25.60
CA VAL A 174 5.72 3.95 26.27
C VAL A 174 4.27 3.80 26.74
N LYS A 175 3.94 4.44 27.87
CA LYS A 175 2.57 4.46 28.40
C LYS A 175 1.59 4.99 27.34
N GLY A 176 0.48 4.28 27.14
CA GLY A 176 -0.54 4.61 26.15
C GLY A 176 -0.26 4.11 24.73
N PHE A 177 0.88 3.46 24.47
CA PHE A 177 1.18 2.91 23.14
C PHE A 177 0.16 1.87 22.68
N VAL A 178 -0.41 1.09 23.61
CA VAL A 178 -1.43 0.08 23.33
C VAL A 178 -2.68 0.69 22.67
N ASP A 179 -2.99 1.96 22.95
CA ASP A 179 -4.12 2.67 22.32
C ASP A 179 -3.87 3.05 20.85
N TRP A 180 -2.66 2.80 20.34
CA TRP A 180 -2.25 3.02 18.95
C TRP A 180 -2.09 1.72 18.17
N VAL A 181 -2.58 0.63 18.74
CA VAL A 181 -2.46 -0.71 18.22
C VAL A 181 -3.88 -1.27 18.10
N VAL A 182 -4.21 -1.84 16.93
CA VAL A 182 -5.48 -2.54 16.74
C VAL A 182 -5.31 -4.00 17.14
N THR A 183 -6.39 -4.65 17.53
CA THR A 183 -6.41 -6.09 17.74
C THR A 183 -6.34 -6.86 16.42
N GLY A 184 -5.94 -8.13 16.49
CA GLY A 184 -5.92 -9.02 15.33
C GLY A 184 -7.31 -9.27 14.74
N ASP A 185 -8.36 -9.16 15.56
CA ASP A 185 -9.74 -9.36 15.13
C ASP A 185 -10.30 -8.11 14.46
N GLU A 186 -10.06 -6.92 15.00
CA GLU A 186 -10.37 -5.64 14.33
C GLU A 186 -9.67 -5.56 12.97
N ARG A 187 -8.39 -5.94 12.91
CA ARG A 187 -7.62 -5.96 11.66
C ARG A 187 -8.22 -6.93 10.64
N ARG A 188 -8.71 -8.08 11.08
CA ARG A 188 -9.38 -9.07 10.22
C ARG A 188 -10.75 -8.59 9.76
N ALA A 189 -11.54 -7.99 10.64
CA ALA A 189 -12.85 -7.42 10.33
C ALA A 189 -12.72 -6.30 9.29
N SER A 190 -11.83 -5.34 9.53
CA SER A 190 -11.56 -4.24 8.59
C SER A 190 -11.10 -4.74 7.22
N LYS A 191 -10.21 -5.75 7.15
CA LYS A 191 -9.82 -6.35 5.87
C LYS A 191 -10.97 -7.02 5.12
N ARG A 192 -11.93 -7.64 5.83
CA ARG A 192 -13.11 -8.25 5.20
C ARG A 192 -14.05 -7.19 4.65
N GLU A 193 -14.31 -6.15 5.43
CA GLU A 193 -15.13 -5.01 5.02
C GLU A 193 -14.53 -4.30 3.81
N GLN A 194 -13.23 -3.99 3.82
CA GLN A 194 -12.52 -3.39 2.68
C GLN A 194 -12.66 -4.22 1.40
N ARG A 195 -12.54 -5.55 1.52
CA ARG A 195 -12.75 -6.44 0.38
C ARG A 195 -14.19 -6.40 -0.12
N ALA A 196 -15.17 -6.37 0.77
CA ALA A 196 -16.58 -6.26 0.38
C ALA A 196 -16.88 -4.93 -0.32
N THR A 197 -16.47 -3.81 0.27
CA THR A 197 -16.64 -2.47 -0.31
C THR A 197 -15.90 -2.33 -1.64
N GLY A 198 -14.64 -2.76 -1.73
CA GLY A 198 -13.87 -2.71 -2.96
C GLY A 198 -14.41 -3.61 -4.09
N LEU A 199 -15.17 -4.66 -3.77
CA LEU A 199 -15.89 -5.44 -4.77
C LEU A 199 -17.13 -4.70 -5.29
N ILE A 200 -17.87 -4.03 -4.40
CA ILE A 200 -19.05 -3.21 -4.76
C ILE A 200 -18.63 -2.04 -5.65
N ASP A 201 -17.59 -1.30 -5.27
CA ASP A 201 -17.10 -0.13 -6.04
C ASP A 201 -16.67 -0.51 -7.46
N ARG A 202 -16.05 -1.69 -7.62
CA ARG A 202 -15.68 -2.21 -8.95
C ARG A 202 -16.87 -2.63 -9.79
N GLY A 203 -17.86 -3.26 -9.16
CA GLY A 203 -19.12 -3.57 -9.82
C GLY A 203 -19.75 -2.29 -10.37
N LEU A 204 -19.85 -1.27 -9.51
CA LEU A 204 -20.37 0.04 -9.87
C LEU A 204 -19.54 0.72 -10.98
N ASP A 205 -18.21 0.72 -10.89
CA ASP A 205 -17.34 1.30 -11.92
C ASP A 205 -17.51 0.58 -13.26
N SER A 206 -17.58 -0.75 -13.24
CA SER A 206 -17.82 -1.55 -14.45
C SER A 206 -19.15 -1.19 -15.10
N VAL A 207 -20.22 -1.08 -14.31
CA VAL A 207 -21.55 -0.67 -14.80
C VAL A 207 -21.52 0.75 -15.34
N LYS A 208 -20.89 1.71 -14.63
CA LYS A 208 -20.74 3.09 -15.10
C LYS A 208 -20.03 3.17 -16.45
N GLN A 209 -18.91 2.47 -16.60
CA GLN A 209 -18.19 2.41 -17.87
C GLN A 209 -19.07 1.83 -18.98
N VAL A 210 -19.86 0.80 -18.67
CA VAL A 210 -20.76 0.20 -19.67
C VAL A 210 -21.89 1.15 -20.07
N LEU A 211 -22.49 1.84 -19.11
CA LEU A 211 -23.57 2.81 -19.34
C LEU A 211 -23.09 4.10 -20.03
N ALA A 212 -21.80 4.42 -19.97
CA ALA A 212 -21.21 5.53 -20.72
C ALA A 212 -21.20 5.30 -22.24
N ARG A 213 -21.62 4.10 -22.71
CA ARG A 213 -21.65 3.69 -24.11
C ARG A 213 -23.09 3.34 -24.49
N ASP A 214 -23.53 3.81 -25.65
CA ASP A 214 -24.90 3.62 -26.12
C ASP A 214 -25.15 2.22 -26.72
N SER A 215 -26.41 1.91 -27.02
CA SER A 215 -26.78 0.62 -27.63
C SER A 215 -26.02 0.33 -28.92
N LYS A 216 -25.79 1.36 -29.76
CA LYS A 216 -25.07 1.24 -31.04
C LYS A 216 -23.62 0.78 -30.87
N TYR A 217 -22.92 1.29 -29.85
CA TYR A 217 -21.59 0.81 -29.48
C TYR A 217 -21.60 -0.71 -29.27
N TRP A 218 -22.55 -1.20 -28.46
CA TRP A 218 -22.63 -2.61 -28.08
C TRP A 218 -23.08 -3.50 -29.24
N GLU A 219 -23.97 -3.02 -30.10
CA GLU A 219 -24.38 -3.71 -31.33
C GLU A 219 -23.21 -3.85 -32.32
N SER A 220 -22.42 -2.79 -32.50
CA SER A 220 -21.21 -2.80 -33.33
C SER A 220 -20.19 -3.81 -32.80
N LEU A 221 -19.92 -3.78 -31.49
CA LEU A 221 -19.04 -4.74 -30.83
C LEU A 221 -19.53 -6.18 -31.05
N ARG A 222 -20.83 -6.44 -30.80
CA ARG A 222 -21.43 -7.77 -30.97
C ARG A 222 -21.31 -8.26 -32.42
N GLY A 223 -21.54 -7.40 -33.41
CA GLY A 223 -21.39 -7.71 -34.84
C GLY A 223 -19.96 -8.10 -35.22
N PHE A 224 -18.98 -7.32 -34.74
CA PHE A 224 -17.57 -7.62 -34.94
C PHE A 224 -17.18 -8.96 -34.29
N CYS A 225 -17.51 -9.14 -33.01
CA CYS A 225 -17.16 -10.34 -32.25
C CYS A 225 -17.75 -11.62 -32.84
N ARG A 226 -18.98 -11.55 -33.38
CA ARG A 226 -19.61 -12.67 -34.11
C ARG A 226 -18.86 -13.00 -35.40
N THR A 227 -18.52 -11.99 -36.20
CA THR A 227 -17.77 -12.17 -37.46
C THR A 227 -16.40 -12.79 -37.21
N ARG A 228 -15.69 -12.33 -36.18
CA ARG A 228 -14.38 -12.85 -35.77
C ARG A 228 -14.45 -14.17 -34.97
N ARG A 229 -15.65 -14.64 -34.62
CA ARG A 229 -15.88 -15.85 -33.79
C ARG A 229 -15.15 -15.83 -32.44
N ILE A 230 -15.05 -14.64 -31.82
CA ILE A 230 -14.41 -14.46 -30.50
C ILE A 230 -15.42 -14.37 -29.34
N LEU A 231 -16.71 -14.57 -29.65
CA LEU A 231 -17.81 -14.45 -28.71
C LEU A 231 -18.05 -15.78 -27.96
N LEU A 232 -18.10 -15.72 -26.63
CA LEU A 232 -18.48 -16.87 -25.79
C LEU A 232 -19.99 -16.81 -25.44
N PRO A 233 -20.64 -17.94 -25.09
CA PRO A 233 -22.07 -17.98 -24.76
C PRO A 233 -22.48 -17.00 -23.65
N GLU A 234 -21.63 -16.86 -22.64
CA GLU A 234 -21.87 -15.95 -21.52
C GLU A 234 -21.61 -14.47 -21.89
N ASP A 235 -20.79 -14.21 -22.93
CA ASP A 235 -20.62 -12.84 -23.46
C ASP A 235 -21.91 -12.39 -24.16
N GLU A 236 -22.52 -13.29 -24.92
CA GLU A 236 -23.80 -13.03 -25.60
C GLU A 236 -24.91 -12.70 -24.60
N LYS A 237 -25.00 -13.46 -23.49
CA LYS A 237 -25.94 -13.16 -22.41
C LYS A 237 -25.70 -11.79 -21.76
N ALA A 238 -24.45 -11.35 -21.69
CA ALA A 238 -24.09 -10.04 -21.16
C ALA A 238 -24.39 -8.90 -22.15
N LEU A 239 -24.31 -9.15 -23.45
CA LEU A 239 -24.60 -8.16 -24.51
C LEU A 239 -26.09 -7.87 -24.67
N VAL A 240 -26.98 -8.82 -24.38
CA VAL A 240 -28.43 -8.63 -24.48
C VAL A 240 -28.94 -7.38 -23.75
N PRO A 241 -28.63 -7.15 -22.46
CA PRO A 241 -29.03 -5.92 -21.78
C PRO A 241 -28.23 -4.69 -22.28
N ALA A 242 -26.96 -4.84 -22.67
CA ALA A 242 -26.13 -3.72 -23.11
C ALA A 242 -26.59 -3.09 -24.43
N CYS A 243 -27.04 -3.91 -25.39
CA CYS A 243 -27.66 -3.44 -26.64
C CYS A 243 -29.01 -2.74 -26.41
N GLN A 244 -29.57 -2.79 -25.21
CA GLN A 244 -30.85 -2.17 -24.86
C GLN A 244 -30.69 -0.94 -23.96
N ILE A 245 -29.46 -0.46 -23.73
CA ILE A 245 -29.19 0.78 -23.00
C ILE A 245 -29.83 1.96 -23.77
N PRO A 246 -30.57 2.88 -23.11
CA PRO A 246 -30.69 3.03 -21.65
C PRO A 246 -31.83 2.25 -20.98
N GLY A 247 -32.65 1.50 -21.72
CA GLY A 247 -33.83 0.79 -21.20
C GLY A 247 -33.53 -0.41 -20.31
N MET A 248 -32.34 -1.02 -20.45
CA MET A 248 -31.87 -2.12 -19.60
C MET A 248 -30.46 -1.84 -19.09
N VAL A 249 -30.23 -2.11 -17.80
CA VAL A 249 -28.93 -1.96 -17.15
C VAL A 249 -28.33 -3.35 -16.90
N PRO A 250 -27.14 -3.65 -17.44
CA PRO A 250 -26.44 -4.90 -17.14
C PRO A 250 -26.08 -5.00 -15.64
N SER A 251 -26.14 -6.21 -15.08
CA SER A 251 -25.62 -6.47 -13.73
C SER A 251 -24.10 -6.30 -13.66
N ASP A 252 -23.53 -6.12 -12.45
CA ASP A 252 -22.09 -5.99 -12.21
C ASP A 252 -21.27 -7.09 -12.90
N LYS A 253 -21.73 -8.34 -12.82
CA LYS A 253 -21.08 -9.49 -13.46
C LYS A 253 -21.13 -9.41 -14.99
N GLN A 254 -22.26 -8.97 -15.55
CA GLN A 254 -22.38 -8.76 -16.99
C GLN A 254 -21.51 -7.58 -17.44
N ALA A 255 -21.49 -6.48 -16.69
CA ALA A 255 -20.69 -5.31 -17.01
C ALA A 255 -19.18 -5.61 -17.00
N ALA A 256 -18.68 -6.27 -15.94
CA ALA A 256 -17.28 -6.69 -15.88
C ALA A 256 -16.91 -7.64 -17.04
N ARG A 257 -17.84 -8.49 -17.45
CA ARG A 257 -17.65 -9.40 -18.60
C ARG A 257 -17.61 -8.66 -19.93
N LEU A 258 -18.46 -7.65 -20.10
CA LEU A 258 -18.48 -6.79 -21.30
C LEU A 258 -17.18 -6.01 -21.46
N LEU A 259 -16.59 -5.50 -20.38
CA LEU A 259 -15.29 -4.82 -20.45
C LEU A 259 -14.18 -5.78 -20.92
N LYS A 260 -14.14 -7.01 -20.40
CA LYS A 260 -13.21 -8.06 -20.88
C LYS A 260 -13.46 -8.45 -22.35
N LEU A 261 -14.70 -8.33 -22.84
CA LEU A 261 -15.01 -8.55 -24.26
C LEU A 261 -14.50 -7.40 -25.12
N VAL A 262 -14.64 -6.15 -24.66
CA VAL A 262 -14.09 -4.96 -25.33
C VAL A 262 -12.58 -5.11 -25.51
N ASP A 263 -11.85 -5.45 -24.45
CA ASP A 263 -10.39 -5.64 -24.53
C ASP A 263 -10.02 -6.70 -25.60
N ARG A 264 -10.68 -7.87 -25.57
CA ARG A 264 -10.47 -8.92 -26.57
C ARG A 264 -10.80 -8.49 -27.99
N ALA A 265 -11.83 -7.66 -28.16
CA ALA A 265 -12.21 -7.16 -29.48
C ALA A 265 -11.18 -6.15 -30.00
N VAL A 266 -10.70 -5.24 -29.14
CA VAL A 266 -9.65 -4.26 -29.47
C VAL A 266 -8.36 -4.96 -29.86
N ASP A 267 -7.93 -5.97 -29.09
CA ASP A 267 -6.76 -6.80 -29.41
C ASP A 267 -6.91 -7.53 -30.76
N ALA A 268 -8.15 -7.89 -31.13
CA ALA A 268 -8.49 -8.49 -32.42
C ALA A 268 -8.65 -7.47 -33.57
N GLY A 269 -8.39 -6.19 -33.31
CA GLY A 269 -8.42 -5.10 -34.30
C GLY A 269 -9.78 -4.41 -34.43
N TRP A 270 -10.66 -4.51 -33.43
CA TRP A 270 -11.88 -3.72 -33.38
C TRP A 270 -11.55 -2.26 -33.07
N GLN A 271 -12.07 -1.35 -33.88
CA GLN A 271 -12.00 0.09 -33.65
C GLN A 271 -13.41 0.65 -33.75
N LEU A 272 -13.76 1.49 -32.78
CA LEU A 272 -14.99 2.25 -32.85
C LEU A 272 -14.78 3.38 -33.86
N LYS A 273 -15.57 3.40 -34.94
CA LYS A 273 -15.70 4.57 -35.81
C LYS A 273 -16.71 5.53 -35.22
#